data_AF-A3V169-F1
#
_entry.id   AF-A3V169-F1
#
_cell.length_a   1.000
_cell.length_b   1.000
_cell.length_c   1.000
_cell.angle_alpha   90.00
_cell.angle_beta   90.00
_cell.angle_gamma   90.00
#
_symmetry.space_group_name_H-M   'P 1'
#
loop_
_entity.id
_entity.type
_entity.pdbx_description
1 polymer ?
#
loop_
_entity_poly.entity_id
_entity_poly.type
_entity_poly.pdbx_seq_one_letter_code
_entity_poly.pdbx_strand_id
1 'polypeptide(L)' 'MDYNAAGAPKMAKKGPKHEEHNAPGSKKKPFGARPDKAELLARMKKAAEEKKG' A
#
# COMPACT_ATOMS: atom_id res chain seq x y z
N MET A 1 26.92 -33.28 21.62
CA MET A 1 26.12 -32.74 20.49
C MET A 1 26.93 -31.65 19.84
N ASP A 2 27.36 -31.84 18.59
CA ASP A 2 28.17 -30.85 17.86
C ASP A 2 27.26 -29.80 17.21
N TYR A 3 27.04 -28.69 17.91
CA TYR A 3 26.20 -27.58 17.43
C TYR A 3 26.71 -26.95 16.12
N ASN A 4 27.95 -27.23 15.71
CA ASN A 4 28.54 -26.78 14.46
C ASN A 4 28.04 -27.55 13.22
N ALA A 5 27.56 -28.79 13.38
CA ALA A 5 27.01 -29.58 12.28
C ALA A 5 25.59 -29.12 11.88
N ALA A 6 24.92 -28.32 12.72
CA ALA A 6 23.56 -27.84 12.46
C ALA A 6 23.48 -26.76 11.36
N GLY A 7 24.60 -26.11 11.01
CA GLY A 7 24.67 -25.09 9.97
C GLY A 7 23.84 -23.82 10.29
N ALA A 8 24.20 -22.69 9.68
CA ALA A 8 23.44 -21.45 9.86
C ALA A 8 22.14 -21.47 9.03
N PRO A 9 21.00 -20.99 9.55
CA PRO A 9 19.76 -20.89 8.79
C PRO A 9 19.93 -19.94 7.60
N LYS A 10 19.56 -20.41 6.40
CA LYS A 10 19.68 -19.64 5.16
C LYS A 10 18.49 -18.68 5.02
N MET A 11 18.76 -17.37 5.06
CA MET A 11 17.75 -16.33 4.83
C MET A 11 17.35 -16.29 3.35
N ALA A 12 16.05 -16.39 3.07
CA ALA A 12 15.51 -16.21 1.72
C ALA A 12 15.53 -14.72 1.33
N LYS A 13 16.52 -14.29 0.54
CA LYS A 13 16.75 -12.87 0.19
C LYS A 13 15.80 -12.30 -0.89
N LYS A 14 14.87 -13.10 -1.42
CA LYS A 14 13.97 -12.72 -2.54
C LYS A 14 12.54 -13.27 -2.37
N GLY A 15 12.06 -13.34 -1.13
CA GLY A 15 10.66 -13.68 -0.87
C GLY A 15 9.70 -12.58 -1.34
N PRO A 16 8.40 -12.89 -1.53
CA PRO A 16 7.39 -11.87 -1.79
C PRO A 16 7.41 -10.81 -0.67
N LYS A 17 7.30 -9.54 -1.06
CA LYS A 17 7.25 -8.43 -0.10
C LYS A 17 6.01 -8.58 0.76
N HIS A 18 6.14 -8.34 2.06
CA HIS A 18 4.97 -8.30 2.94
C HIS A 18 4.07 -7.12 2.53
N GLU A 19 2.80 -7.41 2.25
CA GLU A 19 1.80 -6.37 2.06
C GLU A 19 1.41 -5.80 3.43
N GLU A 20 1.69 -4.51 3.65
CA GLU A 20 1.31 -3.84 4.90
C GLU A 20 -0.21 -3.78 5.05
N HIS A 21 -0.72 -4.07 6.25
CA HIS A 21 -2.18 -4.09 6.51
C HIS A 21 -2.87 -2.74 6.28
N ASN A 22 -2.14 -1.64 6.34
CA ASN A 22 -2.65 -0.29 6.10
C ASN A 22 -2.37 0.23 4.69
N ALA A 23 -1.86 -0.63 3.79
CA ALA A 23 -1.59 -0.27 2.41
C ALA A 23 -2.89 0.26 1.76
N PRO A 24 -2.86 1.47 1.17
CA PRO A 24 -4.01 2.05 0.51
C PRO A 24 -4.46 1.18 -0.66
N GLY A 25 -5.75 0.83 -0.74
CA GLY A 25 -6.28 -0.03 -1.80
C GLY A 25 -6.11 -1.54 -1.54
N SER A 26 -5.61 -1.94 -0.36
CA SER A 26 -5.62 -3.34 0.06
C SER A 26 -7.04 -3.83 0.36
N LYS A 27 -7.25 -5.15 0.38
CA LYS A 27 -8.55 -5.78 0.74
C LYS A 27 -9.09 -5.30 2.10
N LYS A 28 -8.20 -4.98 3.04
CA LYS A 28 -8.56 -4.48 4.38
C LYS A 28 -8.77 -2.96 4.41
N LYS A 29 -8.16 -2.20 3.49
CA LYS A 29 -8.29 -0.74 3.39
C LYS A 29 -8.73 -0.33 1.97
N PRO A 30 -9.97 -0.67 1.57
CA PRO A 30 -10.47 -0.39 0.23
C PRO A 30 -10.54 1.11 -0.06
N PHE A 31 -10.82 1.93 0.95
CA PHE A 31 -10.92 3.40 0.87
C PHE A 31 -9.58 4.13 0.76
N GLY A 32 -8.48 3.42 0.48
CA GLY A 32 -7.19 4.04 0.18
C GLY A 32 -6.90 4.18 -1.31
N ALA A 33 -7.72 3.60 -2.19
CA ALA A 33 -7.57 3.76 -3.63
C ALA A 33 -7.70 5.25 -3.97
N ARG A 34 -6.63 5.83 -4.51
CA ARG A 34 -6.69 7.22 -4.98
C ARG A 34 -7.61 7.22 -6.21
N PRO A 35 -8.59 8.14 -6.28
CA PRO A 35 -9.39 8.30 -7.49
C PRO A 35 -8.46 8.59 -8.66
N ASP A 36 -8.89 8.20 -9.85
CA ASP A 36 -8.13 8.49 -11.07
C ASP A 36 -7.91 10.00 -11.18
N LYS A 37 -6.79 10.40 -11.80
CA LYS A 37 -6.39 11.81 -11.89
C LYS A 37 -7.53 12.70 -12.43
N ALA A 38 -8.32 12.18 -13.37
CA ALA A 38 -9.47 12.87 -13.92
C ALA A 38 -10.57 13.13 -12.88
N GLU A 39 -10.93 12.11 -12.10
CA GLU A 39 -11.95 12.21 -11.04
C GLU A 39 -11.52 13.16 -9.92
N LEU A 40 -10.23 13.12 -9.55
CA LEU A 40 -9.67 14.05 -8.56
C LEU A 40 -9.81 15.50 -9.01
N LEU A 41 -9.44 15.79 -10.27
CA LEU A 41 -9.55 17.13 -10.84
C LEU A 41 -11.01 17.60 -10.94
N ALA A 42 -11.94 16.71 -11.32
CA ALA A 42 -13.36 17.04 -11.35
C ALA A 42 -13.88 17.43 -9.95
N ARG A 43 -13.51 16.66 -8.91
CA ARG A 43 -13.88 16.97 -7.52
C ARG A 43 -13.31 18.33 -7.06
N MET A 44 -12.05 18.62 -7.40
CA MET A 44 -11.42 19.89 -7.04
C MET A 44 -12.06 21.08 -7.74
N LYS A 45 -12.42 20.96 -9.02
CA LYS A 45 -13.13 22.00 -9.76
C LYS A 45 -14.51 22.27 -9.17
N LYS A 46 -15.29 21.21 -8.91
CA LYS A 46 -16.61 21.33 -8.27
C LYS A 46 -16.54 22.03 -6.92
N ALA A 47 -15.62 21.62 -6.05
CA ALA A 47 -15.42 22.27 -4.75
C ALA A 47 -14.97 23.74 -4.86
N ALA A 48 -14.26 24.11 -5.94
CA ALA A 48 -13.88 25.50 -6.18
C ALA A 48 -15.06 26.35 -6.69
N GLU A 49 -15.97 25.76 -7.46
CA GLU A 49 -17.22 26.40 -7.91
C GLU A 49 -18.18 26.62 -6.72
N GLU A 50 -18.35 25.61 -5.87
CA GLU A 50 -19.18 25.69 -4.65
C GLU A 50 -18.68 26.75 -3.66
N LYS A 51 -17.38 27.06 -3.64
CA LYS A 51 -16.80 28.12 -2.79
C LYS A 51 -16.88 29.53 -3.38
N LYS A 52 -17.20 29.64 -4.66
CA LYS A 52 -17.34 30.94 -5.34
C LYS A 52 -18.76 31.48 -5.29
N GLY A 53 -19.76 30.61 -5.06
CA GLY A 53 -21.13 30.99 -4.73
C GLY A 53 -21.30 31.23 -3.24
#